data_AF-A0A7X6QFF1-F1
#
_entry.id   AF-A0A7X6QFF1-F1
#
_cell.length_a   1.000
_cell.length_b   1.000
_cell.length_c   1.000
_cell.angle_alpha   90.00
_cell.angle_beta   90.00
_cell.angle_gamma   90.00
#
_symmetry.space_group_name_H-M   'P 1'
#
loop_
_entity.id
_entity.type
_entity.pdbx_description
1 polymer ?
#
loop_
_entity_poly.entity_id
_entity_poly.type
_entity_poly.pdbx_seq_one_letter_code
_entity_poly.pdbx_strand_id
1 'polypeptide(L)'
;FIPSSGFGVGMLTHAGSLLTVLYGLASLAVNTAALALLLFLANKLYLPGVLGLKAAARRVKELSPEKQLRALTPRSAYRAIVSKEWKLLLRTPAFFTQTILGALLLPVMMIGVLAITLVSLEKSGDLGFSVITLVRGWASSGLWMESSWLLVLIVSGVGAFFSGTNMMSASAISRQGSLFAYSKLMPVSIRTQVLAWLTPGMATMTVVWMMLATGLTLFLSAPAAFGLTVFFTAWLNAYLVQMTGFYTDMIFPALDWTNEIQPVKNTKSAMVSSLGMFVYIGLLVAFSFLARKLSAGHSTITALSLFLFSLIFSVWVTLLTMRRAGKLFRTLDI
;
A
#
# COMPACT_ATOMS: atom_id res chain seq x y z
N PHE A 1 18.61 8.60 -10.85
CA PHE A 1 19.09 8.56 -12.24
C PHE A 1 18.21 7.63 -13.05
N ILE A 2 17.52 8.15 -14.07
CA ILE A 2 17.14 7.31 -15.21
C ILE A 2 18.44 7.09 -15.97
N PRO A 3 18.81 5.89 -16.43
CA PRO A 3 20.05 5.68 -17.18
C PRO A 3 20.25 6.72 -18.30
N SER A 4 19.14 7.13 -18.94
CA SER A 4 19.10 8.19 -19.97
C SER A 4 19.56 9.57 -19.50
N SER A 5 19.38 9.95 -18.23
CA SER A 5 19.80 11.27 -17.74
C SER A 5 21.32 11.41 -17.64
N GLY A 6 22.04 10.31 -17.40
CA GLY A 6 23.51 10.30 -17.41
C GLY A 6 24.08 10.50 -18.82
N PHE A 7 23.48 9.84 -19.81
CA PHE A 7 23.84 10.05 -21.21
C PHE A 7 23.50 11.47 -21.68
N GLY A 8 22.39 12.04 -21.22
CA GLY A 8 22.01 13.43 -21.50
C GLY A 8 23.02 14.46 -20.96
N VAL A 9 23.54 14.25 -19.75
CA VAL A 9 24.63 15.09 -19.20
C VAL A 9 25.90 14.93 -20.04
N GLY A 10 26.27 13.70 -20.43
CA GLY A 10 27.43 13.45 -21.31
C GLY A 10 27.33 14.11 -22.69
N MET A 11 26.11 14.22 -23.25
CA MET A 11 25.87 14.96 -24.49
C MET A 11 26.08 16.48 -24.32
N LEU A 12 25.68 17.03 -23.17
CA LEU A 12 25.83 18.46 -22.88
C LEU A 12 27.29 18.84 -22.56
N THR A 13 28.03 17.99 -21.84
CA THR A 13 29.44 18.24 -21.49
C THR A 13 30.37 18.14 -22.69
N HIS A 14 29.99 17.39 -23.74
CA HIS A 14 30.80 17.18 -24.94
C HIS A 14 30.20 17.78 -26.21
N ALA A 15 29.31 18.77 -26.09
CA ALA A 15 28.43 19.28 -27.16
C ALA A 15 29.11 19.66 -28.50
N GLY A 16 30.45 19.86 -28.53
CA GLY A 16 31.23 20.13 -29.74
C GLY A 16 32.07 18.95 -30.29
N SER A 17 31.94 17.74 -29.73
CA SER A 17 32.74 16.55 -30.09
C SER A 17 31.86 15.42 -30.62
N LEU A 18 32.45 14.55 -31.47
CA LEU A 18 31.85 13.28 -31.91
C LEU A 18 31.42 12.38 -30.74
N LEU A 19 32.00 12.58 -29.55
CA LEU A 19 31.58 11.93 -28.30
C LEU A 19 30.10 12.17 -27.98
N THR A 20 29.53 13.33 -28.33
CA THR A 20 28.10 13.62 -28.14
C THR A 20 27.21 12.66 -28.94
N VAL A 21 27.61 12.33 -30.16
CA VAL A 21 26.88 11.38 -31.01
C VAL A 21 26.92 9.99 -30.37
N LEU A 22 28.08 9.61 -29.81
CA LEU A 22 28.24 8.32 -29.13
C LEU A 22 27.39 8.22 -27.86
N TYR A 23 27.34 9.27 -27.03
CA TYR A 23 26.45 9.33 -25.87
C TYR A 23 24.96 9.29 -26.28
N GLY A 24 24.60 9.95 -27.39
CA GLY A 24 23.25 9.90 -27.96
C GLY A 24 22.86 8.50 -28.43
N LEU A 25 23.74 7.81 -29.16
CA LEU A 25 23.53 6.43 -29.61
C LEU A 25 23.45 5.45 -28.43
N ALA A 26 24.29 5.61 -27.41
CA ALA A 26 24.23 4.81 -26.18
C ALA A 26 22.90 5.00 -25.44
N SER A 27 22.43 6.25 -25.32
CA SER A 27 21.11 6.56 -24.73
C SER A 27 19.98 5.88 -25.52
N LEU A 28 20.01 5.97 -26.85
CA LEU A 28 19.02 5.33 -27.71
C LEU A 28 19.04 3.81 -27.53
N ALA A 29 20.21 3.19 -27.53
CA ALA A 29 20.37 1.75 -27.34
C ALA A 29 19.80 1.28 -25.98
N VAL A 30 20.10 1.98 -24.89
CA VAL A 30 19.61 1.64 -23.55
C VAL A 30 18.09 1.81 -23.45
N ASN A 31 17.52 2.89 -23.99
CA ASN A 31 16.07 3.08 -24.00
C ASN A 31 15.36 2.03 -24.86
N THR A 32 15.95 1.67 -26.01
CA THR A 32 15.40 0.64 -26.90
C THR A 32 15.48 -0.74 -26.25
N ALA A 33 16.59 -1.07 -25.58
CA ALA A 33 16.73 -2.31 -24.83
C ALA A 33 15.75 -2.38 -23.66
N ALA A 34 15.54 -1.29 -22.92
CA ALA A 34 14.56 -1.20 -21.84
C ALA A 34 13.13 -1.37 -22.38
N LEU A 35 12.80 -0.74 -23.51
CA LEU A 35 11.51 -0.91 -24.18
C LEU A 35 11.32 -2.36 -24.65
N ALA A 36 12.32 -2.96 -25.29
CA ALA A 36 12.27 -4.34 -25.74
C ALA A 36 12.09 -5.32 -24.56
N LEU A 37 12.79 -5.07 -23.44
CA LEU A 37 12.62 -5.85 -22.22
C LEU A 37 11.21 -5.70 -21.65
N LEU A 38 10.67 -4.48 -21.59
CA LEU A 38 9.31 -4.23 -21.13
C LEU A 38 8.26 -4.90 -22.03
N LEU A 39 8.43 -4.83 -23.35
CA LEU A 39 7.56 -5.51 -24.30
C LEU A 39 7.67 -7.03 -24.21
N PHE A 40 8.88 -7.56 -24.01
CA PHE A 40 9.11 -8.98 -23.76
C PHE A 40 8.42 -9.44 -22.48
N LEU A 41 8.58 -8.69 -21.38
CA LEU A 41 7.92 -8.98 -20.11
C LEU A 41 6.39 -8.85 -20.22
N ALA A 42 5.89 -7.84 -20.93
CA ALA A 42 4.46 -7.69 -21.21
C ALA A 42 3.94 -8.88 -22.03
N ASN A 43 4.68 -9.32 -23.05
CA ASN A 43 4.30 -10.49 -23.84
C ASN A 43 4.36 -11.80 -23.05
N LYS A 44 5.28 -11.93 -22.09
CA LYS A 44 5.42 -13.17 -21.31
C LYS A 44 4.53 -13.22 -20.06
N LEU A 45 4.22 -12.07 -19.46
CA LEU A 45 3.48 -11.98 -18.20
C LEU A 45 2.05 -11.46 -18.40
N TYR A 46 1.86 -10.40 -19.19
CA TYR A 46 0.57 -9.74 -19.34
C TYR A 46 -0.31 -10.44 -20.37
N LEU A 47 0.19 -10.70 -21.60
CA LEU A 47 -0.60 -11.31 -22.67
C LEU A 47 -1.11 -12.72 -22.30
N PRO A 48 -0.31 -13.64 -21.72
CA PRO A 48 -0.79 -14.93 -21.24
C PRO A 48 -1.74 -14.80 -20.06
N GLY A 49 -1.58 -13.78 -19.22
CA GLY A 49 -2.51 -13.47 -18.14
C GLY A 49 -3.89 -13.06 -18.66
N VAL A 50 -3.93 -12.18 -19.66
CA VAL A 50 -5.18 -11.66 -20.27
C VAL A 50 -5.82 -12.68 -21.21
N LEU A 51 -5.04 -13.36 -22.04
CA LEU A 51 -5.53 -14.39 -22.97
C LEU A 51 -5.90 -15.68 -22.25
N GLY A 52 -5.21 -16.02 -21.15
CA GLY A 52 -5.55 -17.16 -20.29
C GLY A 52 -6.90 -17.04 -19.60
N LEU A 53 -7.45 -15.82 -19.47
CA LEU A 53 -8.79 -15.58 -18.94
C LEU A 53 -9.89 -15.71 -19.99
N LYS A 54 -9.57 -15.37 -21.25
CA LYS A 54 -10.48 -15.63 -22.38
C LYS A 54 -10.50 -17.12 -22.76
N ALA A 55 -9.44 -17.85 -22.44
CA ALA A 55 -9.38 -19.30 -22.57
C ALA A 55 -10.09 -20.00 -21.38
N ALA A 56 -11.38 -19.73 -21.20
CA ALA A 56 -12.29 -20.55 -20.38
C ALA A 56 -12.49 -21.99 -20.94
N ALA A 57 -11.65 -22.42 -21.87
CA ALA A 57 -11.65 -23.75 -22.49
C ALA A 57 -10.42 -24.59 -22.08
N ARG A 58 -9.75 -24.27 -20.97
CA ARG A 58 -8.79 -25.23 -20.40
C ARG A 58 -9.61 -26.39 -19.83
N ARG A 59 -9.53 -27.58 -20.47
CA ARG A 59 -10.11 -28.85 -20.01
C ARG A 59 -10.13 -28.86 -18.48
N VAL A 60 -11.33 -28.85 -17.89
CA VAL A 60 -11.51 -29.01 -16.45
C VAL A 60 -10.80 -30.32 -16.10
N LYS A 61 -9.61 -30.22 -15.52
CA LYS A 61 -8.86 -31.40 -15.13
C LYS A 61 -9.64 -31.99 -13.96
N GLU A 62 -10.35 -33.08 -14.21
CA GLU A 62 -11.05 -33.80 -13.17
C GLU A 62 -10.06 -34.04 -12.02
N LEU A 63 -10.42 -33.54 -10.85
CA LEU A 63 -9.61 -33.70 -9.66
C LEU A 63 -9.61 -35.19 -9.34
N SER A 64 -8.43 -35.76 -9.08
CA SER A 64 -8.37 -37.13 -8.56
C SER A 64 -9.20 -37.21 -7.26
N PRO A 65 -9.79 -38.37 -6.95
CA PRO A 65 -10.61 -38.55 -5.74
C PRO A 65 -9.92 -38.08 -4.46
N GLU A 66 -8.60 -38.32 -4.35
CA GLU A 66 -7.78 -37.84 -3.22
C GLU A 66 -7.71 -36.30 -3.14
N LYS A 67 -7.63 -35.61 -4.27
CA LYS A 67 -7.62 -34.14 -4.34
C LYS A 67 -9.00 -33.56 -4.04
N GLN A 68 -10.07 -34.25 -4.41
CA GLN A 68 -11.44 -33.88 -4.02
C GLN A 68 -11.62 -34.04 -2.52
N LEU A 69 -11.23 -35.17 -1.94
CA LEU A 69 -11.32 -35.41 -0.50
C LEU A 69 -10.51 -34.38 0.31
N ARG A 70 -9.30 -34.04 -0.16
CA ARG A 70 -8.48 -32.99 0.46
C ARG A 70 -9.11 -31.60 0.33
N ALA A 71 -9.81 -31.32 -0.77
CA ALA A 71 -10.55 -30.07 -0.95
C ALA A 71 -11.80 -29.97 -0.06
N LEU A 72 -12.40 -31.11 0.29
CA LEU A 72 -13.56 -31.23 1.17
C LEU A 72 -13.21 -31.24 2.67
N THR A 73 -11.92 -31.19 3.02
CA THR A 73 -11.51 -31.11 4.44
C THR A 73 -12.08 -29.85 5.10
N PRO A 74 -12.74 -29.97 6.26
CA PRO A 74 -13.39 -28.84 6.92
C PRO A 74 -12.34 -27.79 7.29
N ARG A 75 -12.54 -26.57 6.80
CA ARG A 75 -11.74 -25.39 7.14
C ARG A 75 -12.54 -24.50 8.07
N SER A 76 -11.87 -23.68 8.89
CA SER A 76 -12.57 -22.62 9.61
C SER A 76 -13.24 -21.67 8.61
N ALA A 77 -14.46 -21.23 8.92
CA ALA A 77 -15.23 -20.33 8.07
C ALA A 77 -14.44 -19.08 7.67
N TYR A 78 -13.69 -18.50 8.63
CA TYR A 78 -12.77 -17.40 8.40
C TYR A 78 -11.74 -17.70 7.30
N ARG A 79 -11.02 -18.83 7.41
CA ARG A 79 -10.00 -19.22 6.42
C ARG A 79 -10.60 -19.48 5.05
N ALA A 80 -11.82 -20.02 4.99
CA ALA A 80 -12.52 -20.24 3.73
C ALA A 80 -12.81 -18.91 3.02
N ILE A 81 -13.34 -17.92 3.73
CA ILE A 81 -13.64 -16.58 3.17
C ILE A 81 -12.34 -15.85 2.80
N VAL A 82 -11.31 -15.85 3.66
CA VAL A 82 -10.01 -15.24 3.32
C VAL A 82 -9.40 -15.90 2.09
N SER A 83 -9.48 -17.22 1.96
CA SER A 83 -8.99 -17.93 0.77
C SER A 83 -9.79 -17.59 -0.48
N LYS A 84 -11.11 -17.41 -0.37
CA LYS A 84 -11.96 -16.90 -1.46
C LYS A 84 -11.48 -15.51 -1.89
N GLU A 85 -11.27 -14.59 -0.95
CA GLU A 85 -10.85 -13.22 -1.25
C GLU A 85 -9.48 -13.17 -1.95
N TRP A 86 -8.49 -13.91 -1.47
CA TRP A 86 -7.20 -13.98 -2.15
C TRP A 86 -7.30 -14.56 -3.55
N LYS A 87 -8.12 -15.60 -3.75
CA LYS A 87 -8.36 -16.15 -5.09
C LYS A 87 -9.04 -15.12 -6.00
N LEU A 88 -10.03 -14.38 -5.49
CA LEU A 88 -10.71 -13.32 -6.24
C LEU A 88 -9.72 -12.23 -6.68
N LEU A 89 -8.92 -11.71 -5.74
CA LEU A 89 -7.95 -10.66 -6.01
C LEU A 89 -6.83 -11.10 -6.97
N LEU A 90 -6.35 -12.34 -6.86
CA LEU A 90 -5.23 -12.84 -7.67
C LEU A 90 -5.65 -13.39 -9.03
N ARG A 91 -6.89 -13.91 -9.16
CA ARG A 91 -7.37 -14.51 -10.42
C ARG A 91 -8.08 -13.51 -11.32
N THR A 92 -8.50 -12.35 -10.82
CA THR A 92 -9.11 -11.28 -11.61
C THR A 92 -8.08 -10.18 -11.86
N PRO A 93 -7.56 -9.99 -13.09
CA PRO A 93 -6.47 -9.03 -13.35
C PRO A 93 -6.83 -7.59 -13.04
N ALA A 94 -8.08 -7.19 -13.27
CA ALA A 94 -8.54 -5.85 -12.93
C ALA A 94 -8.36 -5.60 -11.44
N PHE A 95 -8.78 -6.54 -10.59
CA PHE A 95 -8.57 -6.44 -9.14
C PHE A 95 -7.09 -6.52 -8.78
N PHE A 96 -6.32 -7.44 -9.36
CA PHE A 96 -4.89 -7.57 -9.09
C PHE A 96 -4.12 -6.28 -9.39
N THR A 97 -4.31 -5.73 -10.59
CA THR A 97 -3.58 -4.54 -11.06
C THR A 97 -3.98 -3.26 -10.31
N GLN A 98 -5.27 -3.10 -9.99
CA GLN A 98 -5.76 -1.90 -9.31
C GLN A 98 -5.63 -1.96 -7.78
N THR A 99 -5.48 -3.14 -7.18
CA THR A 99 -5.37 -3.28 -5.72
C THR A 99 -3.97 -3.74 -5.28
N ILE A 100 -3.61 -5.01 -5.52
CA ILE A 100 -2.37 -5.63 -5.02
C ILE A 100 -1.14 -4.99 -5.65
N LEU A 101 -1.14 -4.84 -6.97
CA LEU A 101 0.03 -4.35 -7.70
C LEU A 101 0.37 -2.92 -7.30
N GLY A 102 -0.63 -2.04 -7.23
CA GLY A 102 -0.45 -0.66 -6.76
C GLY A 102 0.05 -0.59 -5.32
N ALA A 103 -0.59 -1.35 -4.43
CA ALA A 103 -0.24 -1.38 -3.00
C ALA A 103 1.19 -1.90 -2.72
N LEU A 104 1.74 -2.77 -3.59
CA LEU A 104 3.08 -3.32 -3.46
C LEU A 104 4.14 -2.50 -4.21
N LEU A 105 3.87 -2.12 -5.46
CA LEU A 105 4.86 -1.47 -6.31
C LEU A 105 5.15 -0.04 -5.86
N LEU A 106 4.11 0.75 -5.54
CA LEU A 106 4.30 2.19 -5.33
C LEU A 106 5.25 2.50 -4.16
N PRO A 107 5.10 1.91 -2.96
CA PRO A 107 6.01 2.18 -1.85
C PRO A 107 7.45 1.74 -2.15
N VAL A 108 7.62 0.57 -2.77
CA VAL A 108 8.94 0.02 -3.13
C VAL A 108 9.63 0.89 -4.17
N MET A 109 8.91 1.32 -5.21
CA MET A 109 9.44 2.17 -6.28
C MET A 109 9.84 3.54 -5.74
N MET A 110 9.00 4.18 -4.92
CA MET A 110 9.32 5.49 -4.35
C MET A 110 10.56 5.44 -3.45
N ILE A 111 10.69 4.38 -2.64
CA ILE A 111 11.87 4.21 -1.79
C ILE A 111 13.12 3.90 -2.62
N GLY A 112 13.00 3.07 -3.67
CA GLY A 112 14.10 2.82 -4.60
C GLY A 112 14.57 4.11 -5.27
N VAL A 113 13.64 4.95 -5.74
CA VAL A 113 13.96 6.26 -6.34
C VAL A 113 14.60 7.18 -5.30
N LEU A 114 14.07 7.25 -4.08
CA LEU A 114 14.62 8.06 -3.00
C LEU A 114 16.05 7.62 -2.65
N ALA A 115 16.29 6.32 -2.46
CA ALA A 115 17.60 5.77 -2.15
C ALA A 115 18.62 6.07 -3.26
N ILE A 116 18.26 5.85 -4.52
CA ILE A 116 19.13 6.16 -5.67
C ILE A 116 19.44 7.66 -5.73
N THR A 117 18.43 8.50 -5.51
CA THR A 117 18.58 9.97 -5.55
C THR A 117 19.51 10.44 -4.44
N LEU A 118 19.32 9.95 -3.22
CA LEU A 118 20.18 10.28 -2.09
C LEU A 118 21.63 9.85 -2.33
N VAL A 119 21.87 8.64 -2.84
CA VAL A 119 23.22 8.15 -3.17
C VAL A 119 23.86 8.96 -4.32
N SER A 120 23.04 9.45 -5.24
CA SER A 120 23.53 10.28 -6.35
C SER A 120 23.96 11.67 -5.87
N LEU A 121 23.21 12.27 -4.94
CA LEU A 121 23.54 13.57 -4.33
C LEU A 121 24.85 13.52 -3.53
N GLU A 122 25.16 12.38 -2.91
CA GLU A 122 26.43 12.16 -2.22
C GLU A 122 27.63 12.16 -3.19
N LYS A 123 27.45 11.62 -4.40
CA LYS A 123 28.51 11.57 -5.42
C LYS A 123 28.75 12.91 -6.12
N SER A 124 27.76 13.79 -6.18
CA SER A 124 27.87 15.07 -6.88
C SER A 124 28.65 16.14 -6.11
N GLY A 125 28.95 15.95 -4.82
CA GLY A 125 29.81 16.87 -4.03
C GLY A 125 29.27 18.28 -3.81
N ASP A 126 28.14 18.65 -4.42
CA ASP A 126 27.55 20.01 -4.44
C ASP A 126 27.01 20.49 -3.09
N LEU A 127 26.79 19.57 -2.15
CA LEU A 127 26.46 19.86 -0.77
C LEU A 127 27.65 19.38 0.06
N GLY A 128 28.41 20.30 0.68
CA GLY A 128 29.56 20.00 1.55
C GLY A 128 29.27 19.10 2.77
N PHE A 129 28.07 18.52 2.86
CA PHE A 129 27.65 17.49 3.79
C PHE A 129 26.74 16.47 3.08
N SER A 130 27.04 15.17 3.20
CA SER A 130 26.17 14.11 2.69
C SER A 130 24.92 14.02 3.57
N VAL A 131 23.74 14.30 2.98
CA VAL A 131 22.45 14.17 3.68
C VAL A 131 22.26 12.75 4.24
N ILE A 132 22.79 11.73 3.55
CA ILE A 132 22.75 10.34 4.02
C ILE A 132 23.58 10.18 5.28
N THR A 133 24.80 10.72 5.35
CA THR A 133 25.64 10.60 6.54
C THR A 133 25.03 11.32 7.73
N LEU A 134 24.36 12.46 7.50
CA LEU A 134 23.62 13.16 8.54
C LEU A 134 22.42 12.35 9.04
N VAL A 135 21.60 11.81 8.15
CA VAL A 135 20.43 11.00 8.54
C VAL A 135 20.85 9.69 9.20
N ARG A 136 21.93 9.06 8.71
CA ARG A 136 22.54 7.87 9.35
C ARG A 136 23.05 8.21 10.74
N GLY A 137 23.83 9.28 10.88
CA GLY A 137 24.34 9.74 12.17
C GLY A 137 23.21 10.06 13.14
N TRP A 138 22.17 10.76 12.69
CA TRP A 138 20.98 11.08 13.49
C TRP A 138 20.23 9.82 13.96
N ALA A 139 20.06 8.83 13.08
CA ALA A 139 19.36 7.59 13.40
C ALA A 139 20.20 6.64 14.27
N SER A 140 21.51 6.52 14.02
CA SER A 140 22.41 5.61 14.74
C SER A 140 22.84 6.11 16.11
N SER A 141 23.03 7.42 16.28
CA SER A 141 23.45 8.05 17.54
C SER A 141 22.37 8.13 18.62
N GLY A 142 21.11 7.86 18.27
CA GLY A 142 19.98 8.01 19.20
C GLY A 142 19.38 9.42 19.25
N LEU A 143 19.96 10.41 18.56
CA LEU A 143 19.43 11.79 18.46
C LEU A 143 17.99 11.83 17.92
N TRP A 144 17.56 10.80 17.19
CA TRP A 144 16.17 10.63 16.75
C TRP A 144 15.15 10.62 17.90
N MET A 145 15.55 10.28 19.13
CA MET A 145 14.66 10.32 20.29
C MET A 145 14.30 11.76 20.67
N GLU A 146 15.24 12.70 20.52
CA GLU A 146 15.03 14.14 20.78
C GLU A 146 14.10 14.78 19.74
N SER A 147 14.03 14.23 18.53
CA SER A 147 13.10 14.65 17.47
C SER A 147 12.03 13.59 17.15
N SER A 148 11.73 12.72 18.11
CA SER A 148 10.79 11.59 17.95
C SER A 148 9.39 12.02 17.52
N TRP A 149 8.94 13.22 17.91
CA TRP A 149 7.63 13.73 17.50
C TRP A 149 7.56 14.02 15.99
N LEU A 150 8.65 14.54 15.39
CA LEU A 150 8.74 14.74 13.94
C LEU A 150 8.78 13.40 13.22
N LEU A 151 9.55 12.44 13.72
CA LEU A 151 9.58 11.10 13.17
C LEU A 151 8.18 10.49 13.15
N VAL A 152 7.47 10.50 14.28
CA VAL A 152 6.10 9.96 14.37
C VAL A 152 5.14 10.71 13.47
N LEU A 153 5.21 12.04 13.39
CA LEU A 153 4.35 12.83 12.52
C LEU A 153 4.57 12.51 11.04
N ILE A 154 5.84 12.51 10.59
CA ILE A 154 6.20 12.23 9.19
C ILE A 154 5.82 10.80 8.83
N VAL A 155 6.20 9.82 9.67
CA VAL A 155 5.88 8.42 9.45
C VAL A 155 4.37 8.18 9.46
N SER A 156 3.61 8.90 10.30
CA SER A 156 2.15 8.81 10.28
C SER A 156 1.56 9.33 8.97
N GLY A 157 2.02 10.48 8.48
CA GLY A 157 1.56 11.04 7.21
C GLY A 157 1.91 10.16 6.01
N VAL A 158 3.17 9.69 5.95
CA VAL A 158 3.65 8.77 4.91
C VAL A 158 2.91 7.41 5.00
N GLY A 159 2.73 6.91 6.22
CA GLY A 159 1.95 5.73 6.57
C GLY A 159 0.53 5.77 6.01
N ALA A 160 -0.16 6.86 6.36
CA ALA A 160 -1.51 7.17 5.92
C ALA A 160 -1.62 7.29 4.40
N PHE A 161 -0.71 8.02 3.77
CA PHE A 161 -0.73 8.27 2.33
C PHE A 161 -0.55 6.98 1.52
N PHE A 162 0.48 6.18 1.81
CA PHE A 162 0.73 4.93 1.09
C PHE A 162 -0.37 3.90 1.34
N SER A 163 -0.94 3.85 2.54
CA SER A 163 -2.08 2.97 2.78
C SER A 163 -3.32 3.40 2.00
N GLY A 164 -3.49 4.70 1.72
CA GLY A 164 -4.58 5.20 0.89
C GLY A 164 -4.57 4.65 -0.55
N THR A 165 -3.39 4.28 -1.05
CA THR A 165 -3.27 3.64 -2.38
C THR A 165 -3.67 2.17 -2.38
N ASN A 166 -3.85 1.56 -1.20
CA ASN A 166 -4.27 0.18 -1.09
C ASN A 166 -5.81 0.05 -1.13
N MET A 167 -6.32 -0.16 -2.34
CA MET A 167 -7.75 -0.30 -2.57
C MET A 167 -8.34 -1.68 -2.15
N MET A 168 -7.55 -2.60 -1.58
CA MET A 168 -8.06 -3.94 -1.20
C MET A 168 -9.15 -3.89 -0.14
N SER A 169 -8.99 -3.08 0.90
CA SER A 169 -10.02 -2.91 1.92
C SER A 169 -11.12 -1.95 1.47
N ALA A 170 -10.76 -0.89 0.73
CA ALA A 170 -11.68 0.15 0.28
C ALA A 170 -12.67 -0.27 -0.82
N SER A 171 -12.52 -1.47 -1.38
CA SER A 171 -13.43 -2.05 -2.36
C SER A 171 -13.88 -3.47 -1.98
N ALA A 172 -13.68 -3.90 -0.73
CA ALA A 172 -13.94 -5.29 -0.33
C ALA A 172 -15.42 -5.70 -0.40
N ILE A 173 -16.35 -4.77 -0.19
CA ILE A 173 -17.79 -4.97 -0.37
C ILE A 173 -18.16 -4.77 -1.84
N SER A 174 -17.72 -3.67 -2.45
CA SER A 174 -18.03 -3.36 -3.86
C SER A 174 -17.58 -4.48 -4.82
N ARG A 175 -16.42 -5.10 -4.60
CA ARG A 175 -15.94 -6.22 -5.44
C ARG A 175 -16.81 -7.48 -5.39
N GLN A 176 -17.66 -7.64 -4.37
CA GLN A 176 -18.58 -8.78 -4.31
C GLN A 176 -19.71 -8.65 -5.33
N GLY A 177 -20.02 -7.42 -5.78
CA GLY A 177 -21.00 -7.14 -6.81
C GLY A 177 -22.42 -7.59 -6.43
N SER A 178 -23.21 -7.96 -7.44
CA SER A 178 -24.59 -8.43 -7.30
C SER A 178 -24.72 -9.67 -6.40
N LEU A 179 -23.65 -10.46 -6.26
CA LEU A 179 -23.63 -11.65 -5.42
C LEU A 179 -23.48 -11.33 -3.92
N PHE A 180 -23.33 -10.06 -3.54
CA PHE A 180 -23.19 -9.69 -2.14
C PHE A 180 -24.42 -10.08 -1.30
N ALA A 181 -25.62 -10.09 -1.86
CA ALA A 181 -26.85 -10.50 -1.15
C ALA A 181 -26.75 -11.92 -0.56
N TYR A 182 -26.08 -12.85 -1.26
CA TYR A 182 -25.87 -14.23 -0.79
C TYR A 182 -25.00 -14.31 0.48
N SER A 183 -24.26 -13.25 0.84
CA SER A 183 -23.47 -13.21 2.07
C SER A 183 -24.33 -13.32 3.34
N LYS A 184 -25.61 -12.95 3.24
CA LYS A 184 -26.60 -13.11 4.31
C LYS A 184 -26.99 -14.56 4.56
N LEU A 185 -26.95 -15.38 3.52
CA LEU A 185 -27.33 -16.79 3.59
C LEU A 185 -26.19 -17.67 4.13
N MET A 186 -24.97 -17.15 4.18
CA MET A 186 -23.83 -17.87 4.74
C MET A 186 -24.05 -18.07 6.25
N PRO A 187 -23.93 -19.31 6.77
CA PRO A 187 -24.10 -19.62 8.20
C PRO A 187 -22.84 -19.22 9.00
N VAL A 188 -22.44 -17.95 8.88
CA VAL A 188 -21.21 -17.39 9.44
C VAL A 188 -21.52 -16.01 10.00
N SER A 189 -21.07 -15.74 11.23
CA SER A 189 -21.31 -14.45 11.88
C SER A 189 -20.77 -13.28 11.03
N ILE A 190 -21.50 -12.15 11.02
CA ILE A 190 -21.11 -10.92 10.30
C ILE A 190 -19.70 -10.48 10.70
N ARG A 191 -19.35 -10.59 11.98
CA ARG A 191 -18.01 -10.24 12.49
C ARG A 191 -16.93 -11.07 11.79
N THR A 192 -17.14 -12.37 11.64
CA THR A 192 -16.18 -13.27 10.96
C THR A 192 -16.06 -12.91 9.48
N GLN A 193 -17.17 -12.59 8.81
CA GLN A 193 -17.15 -12.19 7.40
C GLN A 193 -16.39 -10.86 7.19
N VAL A 194 -16.68 -9.85 8.02
CA VAL A 194 -16.00 -8.54 8.00
C VAL A 194 -14.51 -8.68 8.21
N LEU A 195 -14.10 -9.43 9.24
CA LEU A 195 -12.67 -9.68 9.50
C LEU A 195 -12.01 -10.36 8.30
N ALA A 196 -12.67 -11.36 7.70
CA ALA A 196 -12.13 -12.06 6.56
C ALA A 196 -11.98 -11.16 5.32
N TRP A 197 -12.93 -10.26 5.06
CA TRP A 197 -12.85 -9.29 3.95
C TRP A 197 -11.77 -8.23 4.13
N LEU A 198 -11.50 -7.83 5.37
CA LEU A 198 -10.44 -6.87 5.70
C LEU A 198 -9.03 -7.49 5.65
N THR A 199 -8.94 -8.81 5.83
CA THR A 199 -7.67 -9.52 6.01
C THR A 199 -6.68 -9.33 4.88
N PRO A 200 -7.04 -9.45 3.58
CA PRO A 200 -6.06 -9.29 2.50
C PRO A 200 -5.37 -7.92 2.53
N GLY A 201 -6.16 -6.84 2.69
CA GLY A 201 -5.62 -5.48 2.74
C GLY A 201 -4.71 -5.26 3.95
N MET A 202 -5.14 -5.70 5.14
CA MET A 202 -4.34 -5.57 6.37
C MET A 202 -3.06 -6.42 6.33
N ALA A 203 -3.14 -7.65 5.82
CA ALA A 203 -1.99 -8.53 5.69
C ALA A 203 -0.95 -7.95 4.74
N THR A 204 -1.37 -7.42 3.58
CA THR A 204 -0.43 -6.77 2.65
C THR A 204 0.23 -5.55 3.28
N MET A 205 -0.53 -4.66 3.93
CA MET A 205 0.06 -3.47 4.57
C MET A 205 1.02 -3.85 5.70
N THR A 206 0.72 -4.91 6.46
CA THR A 206 1.61 -5.42 7.50
C THR A 206 2.93 -5.87 6.91
N VAL A 207 2.90 -6.68 5.84
CA VAL A 207 4.12 -7.17 5.16
C VAL A 207 4.90 -6.01 4.55
N VAL A 208 4.23 -5.08 3.86
CA VAL A 208 4.87 -3.89 3.27
C VAL A 208 5.57 -3.07 4.35
N TRP A 209 4.86 -2.63 5.40
CA TRP A 209 5.46 -1.79 6.44
C TRP A 209 6.55 -2.50 7.23
N MET A 210 6.44 -3.81 7.43
CA MET A 210 7.50 -4.62 8.04
C MET A 210 8.76 -4.63 7.19
N MET A 211 8.63 -4.87 5.87
CA MET A 211 9.76 -4.81 4.94
C MET A 211 10.38 -3.41 4.88
N LEU A 212 9.56 -2.36 4.80
CA LEU A 212 10.03 -0.98 4.71
C LEU A 212 10.73 -0.52 6.00
N ALA A 213 10.16 -0.78 7.16
CA ALA A 213 10.76 -0.42 8.45
C ALA A 213 12.07 -1.17 8.68
N THR A 214 12.11 -2.47 8.35
CA THR A 214 13.33 -3.28 8.45
C THR A 214 14.39 -2.78 7.48
N GLY A 215 14.05 -2.58 6.21
CA GLY A 215 14.96 -2.08 5.18
C GLY A 215 15.54 -0.70 5.54
N LEU A 216 14.71 0.21 6.05
CA LEU A 216 15.14 1.53 6.50
C LEU A 216 16.09 1.44 7.71
N THR A 217 15.77 0.59 8.68
CA THR A 217 16.60 0.40 9.89
C THR A 217 17.99 -0.13 9.53
N LEU A 218 18.04 -1.13 8.65
CA LEU A 218 19.29 -1.70 8.16
C LEU A 218 20.08 -0.69 7.31
N PHE A 219 19.40 0.03 6.41
CA PHE A 219 20.04 1.04 5.57
C PHE A 219 20.63 2.20 6.36
N LEU A 220 20.01 2.57 7.48
CA LEU A 220 20.47 3.66 8.35
C LEU A 220 21.43 3.21 9.46
N SER A 221 21.69 1.91 9.60
CA SER A 221 22.39 1.34 10.76
C SER A 221 21.79 1.82 12.10
N ALA A 222 20.46 1.94 12.14
CA ALA A 222 19.74 2.49 13.29
C ALA A 222 19.44 1.39 14.34
N PRO A 223 19.26 1.75 15.62
CA PRO A 223 18.85 0.80 16.65
C PRO A 223 17.47 0.18 16.35
N ALA A 224 17.22 -1.04 16.85
CA ALA A 224 15.94 -1.72 16.65
C ALA A 224 14.73 -0.90 17.14
N ALA A 225 14.90 -0.09 18.19
CA ALA A 225 13.87 0.81 18.70
C ALA A 225 13.39 1.85 17.67
N PHE A 226 14.29 2.35 16.80
CA PHE A 226 13.92 3.23 15.69
C PHE A 226 13.00 2.50 14.71
N GLY A 227 13.42 1.30 14.27
CA GLY A 227 12.64 0.47 13.35
C GLY A 227 11.26 0.09 13.89
N LEU A 228 11.18 -0.29 15.16
CA LEU A 228 9.90 -0.58 15.82
C LEU A 228 8.99 0.65 15.88
N THR A 229 9.54 1.82 16.21
CA THR A 229 8.78 3.08 16.22
C THR A 229 8.21 3.40 14.84
N VAL A 230 9.03 3.26 13.79
CA VAL A 230 8.60 3.45 12.40
C VAL A 230 7.51 2.45 12.04
N PHE A 231 7.73 1.15 12.31
CA PHE A 231 6.79 0.09 11.97
C PHE A 231 5.43 0.29 12.65
N PHE A 232 5.38 0.43 13.98
CA PHE A 232 4.12 0.53 14.70
C PHE A 232 3.36 1.81 14.36
N THR A 233 4.07 2.93 14.17
CA THR A 233 3.44 4.20 13.78
C THR A 233 2.83 4.08 12.38
N ALA A 234 3.60 3.58 11.41
CA ALA A 234 3.11 3.44 10.04
C ALA A 234 1.99 2.40 9.94
N TRP A 235 2.13 1.28 10.63
CA TRP A 235 1.13 0.20 10.67
C TRP A 235 -0.19 0.65 11.29
N LEU A 236 -0.15 1.41 12.39
CA LEU A 236 -1.35 1.95 13.03
C LEU A 236 -2.09 2.92 12.10
N ASN A 237 -1.35 3.82 11.45
CA ASN A 237 -1.94 4.75 10.49
C ASN A 237 -2.49 4.00 9.27
N ALA A 238 -1.77 2.99 8.76
CA ALA A 238 -2.26 2.16 7.67
C ALA A 238 -3.55 1.42 8.06
N TYR A 239 -3.61 0.85 9.27
CA TYR A 239 -4.82 0.23 9.80
C TYR A 239 -6.01 1.20 9.80
N LEU A 240 -5.82 2.43 10.30
CA LEU A 240 -6.85 3.46 10.29
C LEU A 240 -7.38 3.73 8.87
N VAL A 241 -6.48 3.87 7.89
CA VAL A 241 -6.86 4.11 6.49
C VAL A 241 -7.63 2.94 5.91
N GLN A 242 -7.14 1.71 6.10
CA GLN A 242 -7.80 0.51 5.60
C GLN A 242 -9.21 0.35 6.20
N MET A 243 -9.37 0.64 7.49
CA MET A 243 -10.68 0.62 8.15
C MET A 243 -11.60 1.73 7.65
N THR A 244 -11.07 2.94 7.44
CA THR A 244 -11.84 4.07 6.92
C THR A 244 -12.32 3.78 5.51
N GLY A 245 -11.45 3.26 4.63
CA GLY A 245 -11.82 2.85 3.28
C GLY A 245 -12.87 1.75 3.27
N PHE A 246 -12.74 0.74 4.14
CA PHE A 246 -13.75 -0.31 4.25
C PHE A 246 -15.09 0.21 4.80
N TYR A 247 -15.04 1.14 5.75
CA TYR A 247 -16.22 1.83 6.27
C TYR A 247 -16.94 2.63 5.18
N THR A 248 -16.23 3.42 4.38
CA THR A 248 -16.82 4.18 3.27
C THR A 248 -17.38 3.26 2.20
N ASP A 249 -16.76 2.10 1.96
CA ASP A 249 -17.26 1.09 1.03
C ASP A 249 -18.59 0.49 1.48
N MET A 250 -18.80 0.33 2.79
CA MET A 250 -20.09 -0.07 3.35
C MET A 250 -21.14 1.06 3.37
N ILE A 251 -20.74 2.32 3.26
CA ILE A 251 -21.70 3.43 3.11
C ILE A 251 -22.16 3.54 1.67
N PHE A 252 -21.22 3.48 0.73
CA PHE A 252 -21.47 3.67 -0.70
C PHE A 252 -21.01 2.45 -1.51
N PRO A 253 -21.59 1.26 -1.29
CA PRO A 253 -21.17 0.06 -1.99
C PRO A 253 -21.59 0.13 -3.46
N ALA A 254 -20.64 -0.04 -4.37
CA ALA A 254 -20.90 -0.20 -5.79
C ALA A 254 -21.14 -1.70 -6.07
N LEU A 255 -22.40 -2.17 -5.93
CA LEU A 255 -22.75 -3.58 -6.13
C LEU A 255 -23.19 -3.90 -7.57
N ASP A 256 -23.72 -2.92 -8.29
CA ASP A 256 -24.19 -3.08 -9.66
C ASP A 256 -23.16 -2.49 -10.65
N TRP A 257 -22.07 -3.24 -10.86
CA TRP A 257 -21.02 -2.85 -11.80
C TRP A 257 -21.03 -3.77 -13.02
N THR A 258 -20.72 -3.19 -14.19
CA THR A 258 -20.68 -3.91 -15.47
C THR A 258 -19.28 -4.38 -15.87
N ASN A 259 -18.25 -3.87 -15.19
CA ASN A 259 -16.84 -4.22 -15.38
C ASN A 259 -16.10 -4.20 -14.04
N GLU A 260 -15.17 -5.13 -13.87
CA GLU A 260 -14.35 -5.33 -12.67
C GLU A 260 -13.46 -4.13 -12.30
N ILE A 261 -13.26 -3.15 -13.19
CA ILE A 261 -12.52 -1.92 -12.88
C ILE A 261 -13.36 -0.93 -12.06
N GLN A 262 -14.67 -0.87 -12.31
CA GLN A 262 -15.58 0.10 -11.69
C GLN A 262 -15.57 0.06 -10.15
N PRO A 263 -15.66 -1.11 -9.47
CA PRO A 263 -15.71 -1.16 -8.01
C PRO A 263 -14.38 -0.77 -7.35
N VAL A 264 -13.28 -0.63 -8.10
CA VAL A 264 -11.95 -0.36 -7.53
C VAL A 264 -11.43 1.04 -7.85
N LYS A 265 -11.67 1.59 -9.04
CA LYS A 265 -10.96 2.80 -9.49
C LYS A 265 -11.78 4.10 -9.37
N ASN A 266 -13.10 4.05 -9.53
CA ASN A 266 -13.96 5.24 -9.62
C ASN A 266 -15.20 5.12 -8.73
N THR A 267 -15.02 4.78 -7.46
CA THR A 267 -16.14 4.69 -6.51
C THR A 267 -16.28 5.97 -5.70
N LYS A 268 -17.54 6.31 -5.36
CA LYS A 268 -17.83 7.38 -4.39
C LYS A 268 -17.14 7.11 -3.05
N SER A 269 -17.06 5.83 -2.66
CA SER A 269 -16.29 5.37 -1.49
C SER A 269 -14.83 5.84 -1.55
N ALA A 270 -14.13 5.57 -2.66
CA ALA A 270 -12.73 5.93 -2.83
C ALA A 270 -12.48 7.45 -2.75
N MET A 271 -13.38 8.25 -3.34
CA MET A 271 -13.29 9.70 -3.29
C MET A 271 -13.48 10.23 -1.86
N VAL A 272 -14.52 9.77 -1.16
CA VAL A 272 -14.82 10.17 0.22
C VAL A 272 -13.71 9.73 1.17
N SER A 273 -13.18 8.51 1.03
CA SER A 273 -12.06 8.05 1.85
C SER A 273 -10.81 8.89 1.61
N SER A 274 -10.50 9.23 0.36
CA SER A 274 -9.32 10.04 0.02
C SER A 274 -9.40 11.47 0.60
N LEU A 275 -10.57 12.12 0.49
CA LEU A 275 -10.78 13.43 1.12
C LEU A 275 -10.70 13.35 2.65
N GLY A 276 -11.32 12.32 3.25
CA GLY A 276 -11.24 12.06 4.68
C GLY A 276 -9.80 11.85 5.18
N MET A 277 -8.94 11.24 4.36
CA MET A 277 -7.53 11.07 4.66
C MET A 277 -6.76 12.39 4.74
N PHE A 278 -7.00 13.32 3.82
CA PHE A 278 -6.38 14.66 3.90
C PHE A 278 -6.85 15.42 5.15
N VAL A 279 -8.13 15.32 5.50
CA VAL A 279 -8.66 15.89 6.74
C VAL A 279 -7.96 15.27 7.96
N TYR A 280 -7.83 13.94 8.00
CA TYR A 280 -7.12 13.25 9.08
C TYR A 280 -5.67 13.71 9.22
N ILE A 281 -4.91 13.80 8.12
CA ILE A 281 -3.52 14.27 8.14
C ILE A 281 -3.47 15.73 8.62
N GLY A 282 -4.37 16.60 8.15
CA GLY A 282 -4.45 17.99 8.60
C GLY A 282 -4.73 18.10 10.10
N LEU A 283 -5.67 17.30 10.63
CA LEU A 283 -5.96 17.23 12.05
C LEU A 283 -4.77 16.70 12.86
N LEU A 284 -4.07 15.70 12.35
CA LEU A 284 -2.88 15.14 13.00
C LEU A 284 -1.75 16.18 13.09
N VAL A 285 -1.53 16.95 12.02
CA VAL A 285 -0.55 18.04 12.00
C VAL A 285 -0.94 19.15 12.98
N ALA A 286 -2.19 19.62 12.96
CA ALA A 286 -2.67 20.63 13.90
C ALA A 286 -2.53 20.14 15.36
N PHE A 287 -2.93 18.90 15.64
CA PHE A 287 -2.81 18.28 16.95
C PHE A 287 -1.33 18.12 17.38
N SER A 288 -0.40 17.89 16.44
CA SER A 288 1.03 17.79 16.75
C SER A 288 1.60 19.07 17.36
N PHE A 289 1.26 20.23 16.79
CA PHE A 289 1.72 21.52 17.29
C PHE A 289 1.04 21.87 18.62
N LEU A 290 -0.24 21.53 18.79
CA LEU A 290 -0.95 21.71 20.06
C LEU A 290 -0.33 20.82 21.16
N ALA A 291 -0.13 19.53 20.88
CA ALA A 291 0.48 18.58 21.81
C ALA A 291 1.91 18.99 22.18
N ARG A 292 2.67 19.55 21.22
CA ARG A 292 4.01 20.10 21.45
C ARG A 292 4.00 21.28 22.42
N LYS A 293 3.01 22.17 22.29
CA LYS A 293 2.83 23.31 23.19
C LYS A 293 2.45 22.84 24.61
N LEU A 294 1.54 21.87 24.71
CA LEU A 294 1.07 21.32 25.99
C LEU A 294 2.15 20.50 26.71
N SER A 295 3.01 19.81 25.98
CA SER A 295 4.11 19.01 26.55
C SER A 295 5.32 19.84 26.97
N ALA A 296 5.23 21.18 26.96
CA ALA A 296 6.34 22.10 27.20
C ALA A 296 7.58 21.81 26.33
N GLY A 297 7.38 21.25 25.13
CA GLY A 297 8.48 20.90 24.26
C GLY A 297 9.19 19.58 24.58
N HIS A 298 8.54 18.65 25.29
CA HIS A 298 9.06 17.28 25.42
C HIS A 298 8.67 16.43 24.20
N SER A 299 9.67 15.98 23.44
CA SER A 299 9.45 15.30 22.17
C SER A 299 8.81 13.93 22.32
N THR A 300 9.23 13.15 23.32
CA THR A 300 8.70 11.81 23.60
C THR A 300 7.23 11.86 24.01
N ILE A 301 6.86 12.79 24.90
CA ILE A 301 5.46 13.02 25.33
C ILE A 301 4.59 13.41 24.13
N THR A 302 5.10 14.30 23.26
CA THR A 302 4.40 14.71 22.05
C THR A 302 4.22 13.52 21.09
N ALA A 303 5.26 12.72 20.87
CA ALA A 303 5.23 11.53 20.02
C ALA A 303 4.21 10.49 20.53
N LEU A 304 4.19 10.23 21.84
CA LEU A 304 3.21 9.37 22.49
C LEU A 304 1.79 9.91 22.34
N SER A 305 1.59 11.22 22.50
CA SER A 305 0.28 11.86 22.30
C SER A 305 -0.23 11.67 20.87
N LEU A 306 0.64 11.82 19.87
CA LEU A 306 0.31 11.57 18.46
C LEU A 306 -0.08 10.12 18.21
N PHE A 307 0.71 9.18 18.75
CA PHE A 307 0.41 7.76 18.62
C PHE A 307 -0.93 7.40 19.26
N LEU A 308 -1.22 7.93 20.45
CA LEU A 308 -2.49 7.75 21.14
C LEU A 308 -3.66 8.38 20.38
N PHE A 309 -3.48 9.55 19.78
CA PHE A 309 -4.49 10.18 18.93
C PHE A 309 -4.86 9.28 17.75
N SER A 310 -3.86 8.76 17.02
CA SER A 310 -4.09 7.80 15.93
C SER A 310 -4.75 6.50 16.41
N LEU A 311 -4.40 6.03 17.62
CA LEU A 311 -4.98 4.83 18.22
C LEU A 311 -6.46 5.03 18.57
N ILE A 312 -6.81 6.16 19.19
CA ILE A 312 -8.19 6.50 19.55
C ILE A 312 -9.03 6.59 18.28
N PHE A 313 -8.55 7.27 17.24
CA PHE A 313 -9.23 7.33 15.94
C PHE A 313 -9.41 5.92 15.34
N SER A 314 -8.38 5.07 15.41
CA SER A 314 -8.45 3.69 14.91
C SER A 314 -9.52 2.87 15.61
N VAL A 315 -9.57 2.95 16.95
CA VAL A 315 -10.61 2.28 17.74
C VAL A 315 -12.00 2.81 17.39
N TRP A 316 -12.15 4.14 17.29
CA TRP A 316 -13.40 4.78 16.94
C TRP A 316 -13.93 4.33 15.57
N VAL A 317 -13.09 4.35 14.52
CA VAL A 317 -13.47 3.87 13.18
C VAL A 317 -13.83 2.39 13.21
N THR A 318 -13.08 1.54 13.95
CA THR A 318 -13.39 0.12 14.05
C THR A 318 -14.78 -0.13 14.68
N LEU A 319 -15.15 0.64 15.69
CA LEU A 319 -16.49 0.57 16.29
C LEU A 319 -17.58 1.00 15.29
N LEU A 320 -17.34 2.07 14.52
CA LEU A 320 -18.26 2.52 13.47
C LEU A 320 -18.43 1.47 12.36
N THR A 321 -17.33 0.85 11.94
CA THR A 321 -17.30 -0.24 10.95
C THR A 321 -18.17 -1.41 11.38
N MET A 322 -18.04 -1.87 12.63
CA MET A 322 -18.84 -2.99 13.13
C MET A 322 -20.34 -2.64 13.23
N ARG A 323 -20.66 -1.42 13.67
CA ARG A 323 -22.05 -0.93 13.70
C ARG A 323 -22.64 -0.82 12.29
N ARG A 324 -21.86 -0.34 11.33
CA ARG A 324 -22.29 -0.18 9.93
C ARG A 324 -22.49 -1.52 9.24
N ALA A 325 -21.61 -2.50 9.47
CA ALA A 325 -21.75 -3.85 8.93
C ALA A 325 -23.11 -4.46 9.34
N GLY A 326 -23.49 -4.36 10.61
CA GLY A 326 -24.80 -4.84 11.07
C GLY A 326 -25.98 -4.17 10.37
N LYS A 327 -25.89 -2.86 10.06
CA LYS A 327 -26.93 -2.14 9.31
C LYS A 327 -26.98 -2.57 7.83
N LEU A 328 -25.83 -2.65 7.16
CA LEU A 328 -25.74 -3.03 5.75
C LEU A 328 -26.39 -4.40 5.48
N PHE A 329 -26.14 -5.37 6.36
CA PHE A 329 -26.75 -6.70 6.27
C PHE A 329 -28.26 -6.71 6.53
N ARG A 330 -28.84 -5.64 7.10
CA ARG A 330 -30.30 -5.53 7.27
C ARG A 330 -30.97 -4.83 6.08
N THR A 331 -30.29 -3.86 5.46
CA THR A 331 -30.89 -2.99 4.43
C THR A 331 -30.95 -3.58 3.02
N LEU A 332 -30.16 -4.61 2.73
CA LEU A 332 -30.16 -5.21 1.38
C LEU A 332 -31.32 -6.20 1.22
N ASP A 333 -32.20 -6.02 0.25
CA ASP A 333 -33.19 -7.05 -0.03
C ASP A 333 -32.52 -8.23 -0.78
N ILE A 334 -32.99 -9.45 -0.53
CA ILE A 334 -32.57 -10.67 -1.25
C ILE A 334 -33.56 -10.90 -2.38
#